data_AF-A0A8T5L7W2-F1
#
_entry.id   AF-A0A8T5L7W2-F1
#
_cell.length_a   1.000
_cell.length_b   1.000
_cell.length_c   1.000
_cell.angle_alpha   90.00
_cell.angle_beta   90.00
_cell.angle_gamma   90.00
#
_symmetry.space_group_name_H-M   'P 1'
#
loop_
_entity.id
_entity.type
_entity.pdbx_description
1 polymer ?
#
loop_
_entity_poly.entity_id
_entity_poly.type
_entity_poly.pdbx_seq_one_letter_code
_entity_poly.pdbx_strand_id
1 'polypeptide(L)' 'IKIGEKDYRVYLKKQAREGKANVELLKELKKYLKRDVRIRSGLSSRNKRVEII' A
#
# COMPACT_ATOMS: atom_id res chain seq x y z
N ILE A 1 -6.63 -7.94 -3.27
CA ILE A 1 -7.70 -8.25 -4.24
C ILE A 1 -7.62 -7.21 -5.36
N LYS A 2 -7.53 -7.63 -6.62
CA LYS A 2 -7.55 -6.71 -7.77
C LYS A 2 -9.00 -6.26 -7.99
N ILE A 3 -9.25 -4.96 -7.98
CA ILE A 3 -10.60 -4.35 -8.13
C ILE A 3 -10.72 -3.46 -9.37
N GLY A 4 -9.65 -3.36 -10.16
CA GLY A 4 -9.56 -2.64 -11.42
C GLY A 4 -8.24 -2.97 -12.12
N GLU A 5 -7.94 -2.35 -13.26
CA GLU A 5 -6.70 -2.62 -13.99
C GLU A 5 -5.44 -2.34 -13.15
N LYS A 6 -5.45 -1.22 -12.43
CA LYS A 6 -4.36 -0.75 -11.56
C LYS A 6 -4.78 -0.54 -10.10
N ASP A 7 -6.00 -0.96 -9.76
CA ASP A 7 -6.58 -0.76 -8.43
C ASP A 7 -6.63 -2.05 -7.63
N TYR A 8 -6.19 -1.95 -6.37
CA TYR A 8 -6.12 -3.08 -5.45
C TYR A 8 -6.74 -2.71 -4.12
N ARG A 9 -7.63 -3.57 -3.62
CA ARG A 9 -8.09 -3.54 -2.23
C ARG A 9 -7.18 -4.44 -1.40
N VAL A 10 -6.58 -3.86 -0.36
CA VAL A 10 -5.67 -4.52 0.57
C VAL A 10 -6.26 -4.44 1.97
N TYR A 11 -6.22 -5.55 2.70
CA TYR A 11 -6.59 -5.59 4.11
C TYR A 11 -5.30 -5.65 4.93
N LEU A 12 -5.09 -4.65 5.77
CA LEU A 12 -3.94 -4.57 6.66
C LEU A 12 -4.39 -5.02 8.05
N LYS A 13 -3.55 -5.79 8.75
CA LYS A 13 -3.88 -6.26 10.09
C LYS A 13 -3.66 -5.17 11.13
N LYS A 14 -2.72 -4.24 10.90
CA LYS A 14 -2.47 -3.14 11.83
C LYS A 14 -3.43 -1.98 11.64
N GLN A 15 -3.81 -1.38 12.75
CA GLN A 15 -4.60 -0.16 12.77
C GLN A 15 -3.83 1.00 12.11
N ALA A 16 -4.58 1.95 11.54
CA ALA A 16 -4.05 3.17 10.92
C ALA A 16 -3.55 4.21 11.95
N ARG A 17 -3.04 3.80 13.11
CA ARG A 17 -2.39 4.69 14.09
C ARG A 17 -0.89 4.76 13.80
N GLU A 18 -0.35 5.98 13.80
CA GLU A 18 1.10 6.27 13.76
C GLU A 18 1.86 5.73 12.53
N GLY A 19 1.24 5.68 11.35
CA GLY A 19 1.95 5.29 10.12
C GLY A 19 2.34 3.81 10.01
N LYS A 20 2.03 2.97 11.02
CA LYS A 20 2.31 1.52 11.02
C LYS A 20 1.64 0.80 9.85
N ALA A 21 0.46 1.26 9.44
CA ALA A 21 -0.25 0.76 8.26
C ALA A 21 0.49 1.08 6.94
N ASN A 22 1.16 2.23 6.84
CA ASN A 22 1.89 2.61 5.63
C ASN A 22 3.13 1.70 5.45
N VAL A 23 3.84 1.43 6.55
CA VAL A 23 5.00 0.52 6.56
C VAL A 23 4.58 -0.92 6.24
N GLU A 24 3.49 -1.40 6.84
CA GLU A 24 2.94 -2.74 6.54
C GLU A 24 2.51 -2.84 5.08
N LEU A 25 1.80 -1.83 4.55
CA LEU A 25 1.39 -1.79 3.16
C LEU A 25 2.58 -1.89 2.20
N LEU A 26 3.63 -1.10 2.41
CA LEU A 26 4.83 -1.13 1.58
C LEU A 26 5.52 -2.49 1.65
N LYS A 27 5.59 -3.11 2.84
CA LYS A 27 6.16 -4.45 3.02
C LYS A 27 5.38 -5.52 2.25
N GLU A 28 4.05 -5.52 2.36
CA GLU A 28 3.18 -6.46 1.66
C GLU A 28 3.22 -6.25 0.15
N LEU A 29 3.20 -5.00 -0.31
CA LEU A 29 3.29 -4.67 -1.74
C LEU A 29 4.65 -5.04 -2.35
N LYS A 30 5.76 -4.80 -1.63
CA LYS A 30 7.10 -5.23 -2.06
C LYS A 30 7.17 -6.75 -2.21
N LYS A 31 6.59 -7.51 -1.26
CA LYS A 31 6.53 -8.96 -1.31
C LYS A 31 5.66 -9.47 -2.48
N TYR A 32 4.51 -8.82 -2.70
CA TYR A 32 3.57 -9.21 -3.75
C TYR A 32 4.09 -8.89 -5.16
N LEU A 33 4.61 -7.68 -5.37
CA LEU A 33 5.08 -7.21 -6.67
C LEU A 33 6.53 -7.61 -6.98
N LYS A 34 7.28 -8.09 -5.97
CA LYS A 34 8.71 -8.40 -6.05
C LYS A 34 9.56 -7.24 -6.59
N ARG A 35 9.12 -6.01 -6.31
CA ARG A 35 9.74 -4.76 -6.74
C ARG A 35 9.69 -3.76 -5.61
N ASP A 36 10.57 -2.78 -5.65
CA ASP A 36 10.51 -1.67 -4.71
C ASP A 36 9.31 -0.79 -5.03
N VAL A 37 8.68 -0.30 -3.97
CA VAL A 37 7.46 0.49 -4.06
C VAL A 37 7.53 1.65 -3.10
N ARG A 38 7.00 2.79 -3.50
CA ARG A 38 6.84 3.99 -2.66
C ARG A 38 5.43 4.51 -2.70
N ILE A 39 4.97 5.11 -1.60
CA ILE A 39 3.69 5.85 -1.59
C ILE A 39 3.96 7.22 -2.19
N ARG A 40 3.37 7.51 -3.35
CA ARG A 40 3.47 8.82 -4.01
C ARG A 40 2.46 9.82 -3.44
N SER A 41 1.28 9.36 -3.01
CA SER A 41 0.25 10.21 -2.39
C SER A 41 -0.73 9.42 -1.51
N GLY A 42 -1.44 10.14 -0.63
CA GLY A 42 -2.45 9.54 0.25
C GLY A 42 -1.90 9.02 1.58
N LEU A 43 -0.81 9.58 2.11
CA LEU A 43 -0.18 9.14 3.36
C LEU A 43 -1.16 9.12 4.56
N SER A 44 -2.06 10.10 4.64
CA SER A 44 -3.14 10.20 5.63
C SER A 44 -4.48 9.60 5.16
N SER A 45 -4.58 9.15 3.91
CA SER A 45 -5.81 8.62 3.32
C SER A 45 -5.83 7.09 3.34
N ARG A 46 -7.03 6.50 3.32
CA ARG A 46 -7.20 5.05 3.09
C ARG A 46 -6.87 4.68 1.64
N ASN A 47 -7.10 5.60 0.71
CA ASN A 47 -6.76 5.44 -0.70
C ASN A 47 -5.35 5.99 -0.95
N LYS A 48 -4.45 5.13 -1.39
CA LYS A 48 -3.04 5.46 -1.61
C LYS A 48 -2.66 5.21 -3.06
N ARG A 49 -1.94 6.16 -3.65
CA ARG A 49 -1.28 5.91 -4.94
C ARG A 49 0.16 5.49 -4.66
N VAL A 50 0.50 4.31 -5.11
CA VAL A 50 1.84 3.74 -5.00
C VAL A 50 2.50 3.72 -6.36
N GLU A 51 3.81 3.90 -6.36
CA GLU A 51 4.65 3.84 -7.55
C GLU A 51 5.65 2.70 -7.38
N ILE A 52 5.87 1.96 -8.46
CA ILE A 52 6.86 0.88 -8.55
C ILE A 52 8.16 1.51 -9.04
N ILE A 53 9.25 1.22 -8.35
CA ILE A 53 10.61 1.64 -8.70
C ILE A 53 11.29 0.50 -9.46
#